data_AF-A0A7V1PBG8-F1
#
_entry.id   AF-A0A7V1PBG8-F1
#
_cell.length_a   1.000
_cell.length_b   1.000
_cell.length_c   1.000
_cell.angle_alpha   90.00
_cell.angle_beta   90.00
_cell.angle_gamma   90.00
#
_symmetry.space_group_name_H-M   'P 1'
#
loop_
_entity.id
_entity.type
_entity.pdbx_description
1 polymer ?
#
loop_
_entity_poly.entity_id
_entity_poly.type
_entity_poly.pdbx_seq_one_letter_code
_entity_poly.pdbx_strand_id
1 'polypeptide(L)' 'MREWWQDFFRFKQFITPVVMPVVFWVGVGIAVIMGVLTLVDGARLGDARLVVLGLITLLAGPVFVRILCELVMTFFKQE' A
#
# COMPACT_ATOMS: atom_id res chain seq x y z
N MET A 1 -0.45 5.78 29.77
CA MET A 1 -0.57 5.59 28.31
C MET A 1 0.65 6.22 27.68
N ARG A 2 1.45 5.44 26.94
CA ARG A 2 2.79 5.83 26.49
C ARG A 2 2.64 6.83 25.33
N GLU A 3 3.10 8.06 25.51
CA GLU A 3 2.95 9.17 24.54
C GLU A 3 3.92 9.04 23.37
N TRP A 4 3.65 8.06 22.50
CA TRP A 4 4.40 7.76 21.27
C TRP A 4 4.54 8.95 20.30
N TRP A 5 3.64 9.94 20.39
CA TRP A 5 3.58 11.08 19.47
C TRP A 5 4.66 12.14 19.70
N GLN A 6 5.23 12.24 20.91
CA GLN A 6 6.28 13.23 21.20
C GLN A 6 7.64 12.81 20.64
N ASP A 7 7.94 11.51 20.60
CA ASP A 7 9.14 10.98 19.96
C ASP A 7 9.06 11.05 18.43
N PHE A 8 7.85 11.06 17.84
CA PHE A 8 7.65 11.26 16.39
C PHE A 8 8.09 12.65 15.90
N PHE A 9 8.03 13.66 16.76
CA PHE A 9 8.46 15.03 16.44
C PHE A 9 9.94 15.29 16.74
N ARG A 10 10.62 14.42 17.50
CA ARG A 10 12.06 14.53 17.75
C ARG A 10 12.83 13.92 16.58
N PHE A 11 13.07 14.78 15.60
CA PHE A 11 13.84 14.65 14.36
C PHE A 11 15.30 14.16 14.56
N LYS A 12 15.54 13.02 15.22
CA LYS A 12 16.89 12.48 15.47
C LYS A 12 17.17 11.14 14.77
N GLN A 13 16.14 10.50 14.20
CA GLN A 13 16.31 9.32 13.38
C GLN A 13 15.04 9.18 12.52
N PHE A 14 15.18 9.04 11.20
CA PHE A 14 14.03 8.79 10.35
C PHE A 14 13.33 7.51 10.83
N ILE A 15 12.11 7.66 11.36
CA ILE A 15 11.21 6.55 11.71
C ILE A 15 10.73 5.82 10.43
N THR A 16 10.80 6.51 9.28
CA THR A 16 10.33 6.03 7.98
C THR A 16 10.75 4.59 7.63
N PRO A 17 12.04 4.18 7.70
CA PRO A 17 12.43 2.79 7.44
C PRO A 17 11.79 1.76 8.38
N VAL A 18 11.49 2.12 9.62
CA VAL A 18 10.89 1.22 10.62
C VAL A 18 9.38 1.06 10.40
N VAL A 19 8.70 2.11 9.93
CA VAL A 19 7.25 2.12 9.68
C VAL A 19 6.89 1.55 8.30
N MET A 20 7.84 1.53 7.35
CA MET A 20 7.59 1.09 5.97
C MET A 20 7.00 -0.32 5.80
N PRO A 21 7.40 -1.35 6.60
CA PRO A 21 6.78 -2.67 6.53
C PRO A 21 5.28 -2.64 6.89
N VAL A 22 4.88 -1.80 7.85
CA VAL A 22 3.48 -1.64 8.25
C VAL A 22 2.69 -0.98 7.13
N VAL A 23 3.24 0.09 6.55
CA VAL A 23 2.64 0.79 5.39
C VAL A 23 2.49 -0.15 4.20
N PHE A 24 3.48 -1.01 3.94
CA PHE A 24 3.43 -2.01 2.89
C PHE A 24 2.23 -2.95 3.04
N TRP A 25 2.09 -3.58 4.20
CA TRP A 25 0.99 -4.52 4.46
C TRP A 25 -0.38 -3.84 4.42
N VAL A 26 -0.49 -2.61 4.92
CA VAL A 26 -1.72 -1.82 4.84
C VAL A 26 -2.05 -1.48 3.39
N GLY A 27 -1.07 -1.03 2.60
CA GLY A 27 -1.25 -0.71 1.18
C GLY A 27 -1.66 -1.93 0.35
N VAL A 28 -1.04 -3.09 0.60
CA VAL A 28 -1.43 -4.37 -0.01
C VAL A 28 -2.85 -4.75 0.39
N GLY A 29 -3.21 -4.62 1.67
CA GLY A 29 -4.56 -4.90 2.15
C GLY A 29 -5.61 -4.05 1.43
N ILE A 30 -5.36 -2.75 1.30
CA ILE A 30 -6.25 -1.83 0.57
C ILE A 30 -6.34 -2.23 -0.91
N ALA A 31 -5.22 -2.50 -1.58
CA ALA A 31 -5.22 -2.89 -2.99
C ALA A 31 -6.01 -4.17 -3.24
N VAL A 32 -5.86 -5.17 -2.37
CA VAL A 32 -6.62 -6.43 -2.44
C VAL A 32 -8.11 -6.18 -2.22
N ILE A 33 -8.48 -5.42 -1.18
CA ILE A 33 -9.89 -5.11 -0.90
C ILE A 33 -10.53 -4.38 -2.08
N MET A 34 -9.87 -3.34 -2.61
CA MET A 34 -10.37 -2.58 -3.75
C MET A 34 -10.48 -3.45 -5.01
N GLY A 35 -9.49 -4.30 -5.28
CA GLY A 35 -9.53 -5.24 -6.40
C GLY A 35 -10.71 -6.21 -6.31
N VAL A 36 -10.96 -6.76 -5.12
CA VAL A 36 -12.11 -7.65 -4.87
C VAL A 36 -13.44 -6.92 -5.02
N LEU A 37 -13.59 -5.71 -4.47
CA LEU A 37 -14.81 -4.91 -4.63
C LEU A 37 -15.09 -4.63 -6.11
N THR A 38 -14.07 -4.22 -6.87
CA THR A 38 -14.19 -3.94 -8.31
C THR A 38 -14.55 -5.19 -9.11
N LEU A 39 -14.03 -6.36 -8.72
CA LEU A 39 -14.41 -7.65 -9.32
C LEU A 39 -15.88 -8.00 -9.06
N VAL A 40 -16.34 -7.82 -7.82
CA VAL A 40 -17.74 -8.11 -7.42
C VAL A 40 -18.70 -7.17 -8.15
N ASP A 41 -18.37 -5.88 -8.24
CA ASP A 41 -19.21 -4.92 -8.95
C ASP A 41 -19.22 -5.18 -10.46
N GLY A 42 -18.07 -5.50 -11.06
CA GLY A 42 -17.99 -5.89 -12.47
C GLY A 42 -18.81 -7.16 -12.78
N ALA A 43 -18.76 -8.15 -11.90
CA ALA A 43 -19.55 -9.37 -12.04
C ALA A 43 -21.06 -9.12 -11.91
N ARG A 44 -21.49 -8.20 -11.02
CA ARG A 44 -22.90 -7.83 -10.84
C ARG A 44 -23.46 -7.02 -12.01
N LEU A 45 -22.67 -6.10 -12.55
CA LEU A 45 -23.06 -5.22 -13.64
C LEU A 45 -22.94 -5.89 -15.02
N GLY A 46 -22.31 -7.07 -15.09
CA GLY A 46 -22.05 -7.77 -16.35
C GLY A 46 -20.97 -7.09 -17.21
N ASP A 47 -20.15 -6.23 -16.61
CA ASP A 47 -19.12 -5.48 -17.31
C ASP A 47 -17.77 -6.22 -17.26
N ALA A 48 -17.44 -6.88 -18.36
CA ALA A 48 -16.19 -7.61 -18.52
C ALA A 48 -14.96 -6.71 -18.31
N ARG A 49 -15.06 -5.41 -18.61
CA ARG A 49 -13.96 -4.46 -18.43
C ARG A 49 -13.64 -4.27 -16.95
N LEU A 50 -14.66 -4.09 -16.11
CA LEU A 50 -14.50 -3.94 -14.66
C LEU A 50 -13.93 -5.20 -14.01
N VAL A 51 -14.34 -6.38 -14.48
CA VAL A 51 -13.80 -7.66 -13.99
C VAL A 51 -12.31 -7.79 -14.33
N VAL A 52 -11.91 -7.51 -15.57
CA VAL A 52 -10.49 -7.54 -15.98
C VAL A 52 -9.69 -6.51 -15.20
N LEU A 53 -10.24 -5.31 -14.99
CA LEU A 53 -9.56 -4.24 -14.27
C LEU A 53 -9.36 -4.60 -12.79
N GLY A 54 -10.37 -5.17 -12.13
CA GLY A 54 -10.27 -5.66 -10.76
C GLY A 54 -9.23 -6.78 -10.60
N LEU A 55 -9.14 -7.71 -11.56
CA LEU A 55 -8.12 -8.77 -11.57
C LEU A 55 -6.71 -8.20 -11.74
N ILE A 56 -6.54 -7.22 -12.66
CA ILE A 56 -5.27 -6.51 -12.84
C ILE A 56 -4.90 -5.79 -11.55
N THR A 57 -5.84 -5.08 -10.91
CA THR A 57 -5.58 -4.38 -9.64
C THR A 57 -5.20 -5.34 -8.52
N LEU A 58 -5.79 -6.55 -8.47
CA LEU A 58 -5.46 -7.56 -7.47
C LEU A 58 -4.01 -8.06 -7.59
N LEU A 59 -3.51 -8.20 -8.82
CA LEU A 59 -2.15 -8.71 -9.09
C LEU A 59 -1.11 -7.58 -9.15
N ALA A 60 -1.40 -6.50 -9.86
CA ALA A 60 -0.52 -5.36 -10.05
C ALA A 60 -0.49 -4.42 -8.85
N GLY A 61 -1.56 -4.34 -8.05
CA GLY A 61 -1.64 -3.49 -6.87
C GLY A 61 -0.55 -3.81 -5.83
N PRO A 62 -0.40 -5.07 -5.38
CA PRO A 62 0.67 -5.45 -4.47
C PRO A 62 2.08 -5.21 -5.03
N VAL A 63 2.29 -5.44 -6.33
CA VAL A 63 3.57 -5.18 -7.01
C VAL A 63 3.86 -3.68 -7.05
N PHE A 64 2.86 -2.85 -7.33
CA PHE A 64 3.00 -1.40 -7.31
C PHE A 64 3.33 -0.85 -5.92
N VAL A 65 2.66 -1.37 -4.88
CA VAL A 65 2.95 -1.02 -3.48
C VAL A 65 4.37 -1.43 -3.08
N ARG A 66 4.85 -2.60 -3.55
CA ARG A 66 6.27 -3.01 -3.37
C ARG A 66 7.23 -1.99 -3.97
N ILE A 67 7.03 -1.65 -5.25
CA ILE A 67 7.91 -0.73 -5.98
C ILE A 67 7.97 0.64 -5.29
N LEU A 68 6.81 1.19 -4.89
CA LEU A 68 6.77 2.46 -4.17
C LEU A 68 7.50 2.40 -2.82
N CYS A 69 7.33 1.31 -2.06
CA CYS A 69 8.04 1.15 -0.79
C CYS A 69 9.55 1.08 -0.98
N GLU A 70 10.01 0.36 -2.00
CA GLU A 70 11.42 0.18 -2.31
C GLU A 70 12.06 1.47 -2.82
N LEU A 71 11.32 2.25 -3.62
CA LEU A 71 11.74 3.57 -4.09
C LEU A 71 11.93 4.53 -2.89
N VAL A 72 10.94 4.59 -1.99
CA VAL A 72 10.99 5.44 -0.80
C VAL A 72 12.16 5.04 0.10
N MET A 73 12.34 3.74 0.37
CA MET A 73 13.51 3.26 1.14
C MET A 73 14.84 3.59 0.47
N THR A 74 14.91 3.54 -0.87
CA THR A 74 16.14 3.87 -1.60
C THR A 74 16.50 5.34 -1.46
N PHE A 75 15.51 6.26 -1.53
CA PHE A 75 15.73 7.68 -1.25
C PHE A 75 16.24 7.91 0.18
N PHE A 76 15.70 7.21 1.18
CA PHE A 76 16.15 7.34 2.57
C PHE A 76 17.51 6.71 2.86
N LYS A 77 17.99 5.80 2.00
CA LYS A 77 19.26 5.09 2.19
C LYS A 77 20.44 5.79 1.50
N GLN A 78 20.18 6.76 0.64
CA GLN A 78 21.19 7.53 -0.11
C GLN A 78 21.54 8.87 0.57
N GLU A 79 21.06 9.12 1.79
CA GLU A 79 21.36 10.29 2.64
C GLU A 79 22.17 9.87 3.89
#